data_AF-A0A651DJU7-F1
#
_entry.id   AF-A0A651DJU7-F1
#
_cell.length_a   1.000
_cell.length_b   1.000
_cell.length_c   1.000
_cell.angle_alpha   90.00
_cell.angle_beta   90.00
_cell.angle_gamma   90.00
#
_symmetry.space_group_name_H-M   'P 1'
#
loop_
_entity.id
_entity.type
_entity.pdbx_description
1 polymer ?
#
loop_
_entity_poly.entity_id
_entity_poly.type
_entity_poly.pdbx_seq_one_letter_code
_entity_poly.pdbx_strand_id
1 'polypeptide(L)'
;MLVPQGMAYAVIAGLPPIYGLYAGLVPLLIYPLLATSRHMAVGPIAIDMLIVAAGVGMLAQADTDRYLALIILLTAMVGALQILMGVARLGFLVSFLARPVIAGFAAAAAIIIAFSQLGNLIGVEL
;
A
#
# COMPACT_ATOMS: atom_id res chain seq x y z
N MET A 1 7.43 -0.32 -14.76
CA MET A 1 8.16 -1.16 -13.77
C MET A 1 7.22 -1.85 -12.77
N LEU A 2 5.95 -2.06 -13.11
CA LEU A 2 4.92 -2.45 -12.15
C LEU A 2 5.11 -3.87 -11.56
N VAL A 3 5.64 -4.81 -12.35
CA VAL A 3 5.81 -6.22 -11.93
C VAL A 3 6.82 -6.35 -10.78
N PRO A 4 8.12 -6.03 -10.94
CA PRO A 4 9.08 -6.18 -9.84
C PRO A 4 8.79 -5.24 -8.66
N GLN A 5 8.28 -4.03 -8.93
CA GLN A 5 7.94 -3.06 -7.90
C GLN A 5 6.74 -3.52 -7.05
N GLY A 6 5.67 -4.02 -7.67
CA GLY A 6 4.51 -4.54 -6.95
C GLY A 6 4.86 -5.76 -6.09
N MET A 7 5.70 -6.66 -6.62
CA MET A 7 6.20 -7.81 -5.86
C MET A 7 6.98 -7.38 -4.61
N ALA A 8 7.87 -6.39 -4.74
CA ALA A 8 8.62 -5.86 -3.59
C ALA A 8 7.69 -5.21 -2.54
N TYR A 9 6.63 -4.53 -2.98
CA TYR A 9 5.67 -3.89 -2.07
C TYR A 9 4.87 -4.90 -1.26
N ALA A 10 4.49 -6.04 -1.85
CA ALA A 10 3.87 -7.12 -1.09
C ALA A 10 4.81 -7.67 0.01
N VAL A 11 6.11 -7.77 -0.27
CA VAL A 11 7.11 -8.21 0.73
C VAL A 11 7.21 -7.22 1.89
N ILE A 12 7.14 -5.91 1.63
CA ILE A 12 7.08 -4.89 2.70
C ILE A 12 5.82 -5.09 3.57
N ALA A 13 4.70 -5.50 2.97
CA ALA A 13 3.47 -5.81 3.69
C ALA A 13 3.50 -7.17 4.43
N GLY A 14 4.62 -7.91 4.40
CA GLY A 14 4.70 -9.25 4.98
C GLY A 14 3.88 -10.31 4.24
N LEU A 15 3.59 -10.09 2.95
CA LEU A 15 2.82 -11.00 2.10
C LEU A 15 3.69 -11.67 1.02
N PRO A 16 3.29 -12.85 0.53
CA PRO A 16 3.89 -13.45 -0.65
C PRO A 16 3.88 -12.49 -1.86
N PRO A 17 4.96 -12.43 -2.68
CA PRO A 17 5.09 -11.47 -3.78
C PRO A 17 3.93 -11.47 -4.79
N ILE A 18 3.25 -12.61 -4.94
CA ILE A 18 2.09 -12.76 -5.84
C ILE A 18 0.94 -11.80 -5.51
N TYR A 19 0.75 -11.44 -4.23
CA TYR A 19 -0.28 -10.48 -3.82
C TYR A 19 -0.02 -9.08 -4.38
N GLY A 20 1.24 -8.73 -4.63
CA GLY A 20 1.61 -7.48 -5.28
C GLY A 20 1.17 -7.44 -6.74
N LEU A 21 1.17 -8.58 -7.42
CA LEU A 21 0.66 -8.71 -8.79
C LEU A 21 -0.86 -8.61 -8.81
N TYR A 22 -1.55 -9.22 -7.86
CA TYR A 22 -3.01 -9.08 -7.73
C TYR A 22 -3.42 -7.63 -7.45
N ALA A 23 -2.73 -6.97 -6.52
CA ALA A 23 -2.97 -5.57 -6.18
C ALA A 23 -2.63 -4.61 -7.33
N GLY A 24 -1.69 -4.97 -8.22
CA GLY A 24 -1.34 -4.18 -9.40
C GLY A 24 -2.25 -4.40 -10.60
N LEU A 25 -2.78 -5.61 -10.79
CA LEU A 25 -3.60 -5.97 -11.94
C LEU A 25 -5.01 -5.36 -11.85
N VAL A 26 -5.64 -5.44 -10.69
CA VAL A 26 -7.04 -5.02 -10.51
C VAL A 26 -7.24 -3.53 -10.82
N PRO A 27 -6.43 -2.59 -10.30
CA PRO A 27 -6.54 -1.17 -10.66
C PRO A 27 -6.31 -0.91 -12.15
N LEU A 28 -5.44 -1.68 -12.82
CA LEU A 28 -5.18 -1.51 -14.25
C LEU A 28 -6.42 -1.80 -15.11
N LEU A 29 -7.28 -2.73 -14.66
CA LEU A 29 -8.53 -3.06 -15.34
C LEU A 29 -9.64 -2.06 -15.02
N ILE A 30 -9.71 -1.58 -13.78
CA ILE A 30 -10.80 -0.73 -13.29
C ILE A 30 -10.57 0.76 -13.60
N TYR A 31 -9.35 1.25 -13.42
CA TYR A 31 -9.02 2.68 -13.55
C TYR A 31 -9.39 3.27 -14.91
N PRO A 32 -9.13 2.61 -16.07
CA PRO A 32 -9.50 3.16 -17.38
C PRO A 32 -11.00 3.42 -17.57
N LEU A 33 -11.86 2.73 -16.81
CA LEU A 33 -13.32 2.85 -16.91
C LEU A 33 -13.87 4.02 -16.07
N LEU A 34 -13.21 4.35 -14.97
CA LEU A 34 -13.71 5.31 -13.97
C LEU A 34 -12.87 6.59 -13.88
N ALA A 35 -11.66 6.59 -14.43
CA ALA A 35 -10.69 7.66 -14.22
C ALA A 35 -10.91 8.88 -15.12
N THR A 36 -10.54 10.02 -14.58
CA THR A 36 -10.54 11.31 -15.27
C THR A 36 -9.18 11.69 -15.87
N SER A 37 -8.09 11.05 -15.44
CA SER A 37 -6.73 11.33 -15.90
C SER A 37 -6.17 10.19 -16.75
N ARG A 38 -5.66 10.54 -17.94
CA ARG A 38 -5.10 9.60 -18.92
C ARG A 38 -3.64 9.24 -18.66
N HIS A 39 -2.97 9.94 -17.74
CA HIS A 39 -1.53 9.81 -17.49
C HIS A 39 -1.19 9.24 -16.11
N MET A 40 -2.18 9.11 -15.22
CA MET A 40 -1.97 8.57 -13.88
C MET A 40 -2.02 7.04 -13.93
N ALA A 41 -0.97 6.40 -13.45
CA ALA A 41 -0.96 4.96 -13.20
C ALA A 41 -1.29 4.70 -11.73
N VAL A 42 -2.24 3.80 -11.47
CA VAL A 42 -2.64 3.39 -10.12
C VAL A 42 -2.10 2.00 -9.84
N GLY A 43 -1.61 1.79 -8.62
CA GLY A 43 -1.08 0.53 -8.15
C GLY A 43 -0.69 0.61 -6.68
N PRO A 44 -0.15 -0.48 -6.11
CA PRO A 44 0.33 -0.48 -4.73
C PRO A 44 1.47 0.52 -4.54
N ILE A 45 1.55 1.13 -3.36
CA ILE A 45 2.59 2.09 -2.97
C ILE A 45 3.27 1.59 -1.69
N ALA A 46 4.59 1.76 -1.60
CA ALA A 46 5.39 1.24 -0.48
C ALA A 46 4.93 1.73 0.90
N ILE A 47 4.54 3.01 0.99
CA ILE A 47 4.13 3.63 2.26
C ILE A 47 2.84 2.97 2.78
N ASP A 48 1.88 2.70 1.90
CA ASP A 48 0.63 2.03 2.28
C ASP A 48 0.89 0.62 2.80
N MET A 49 1.83 -0.09 2.19
CA MET A 49 2.23 -1.44 2.62
C MET A 49 2.88 -1.43 4.01
N LEU A 50 3.70 -0.43 4.31
CA LEU A 50 4.29 -0.24 5.64
C LEU A 50 3.21 -0.02 6.70
N ILE A 51 2.21 0.81 6.41
CA ILE A 51 1.09 1.08 7.33
C ILE A 51 0.23 -0.18 7.53
N VAL A 52 -0.06 -0.91 6.46
CA VAL A 52 -0.81 -2.17 6.53
C VAL A 52 -0.06 -3.20 7.38
N ALA A 53 1.25 -3.37 7.16
CA ALA A 53 2.08 -4.27 7.94
C ALA A 53 2.07 -3.90 9.43
N ALA A 54 2.27 -2.62 9.75
CA ALA A 54 2.26 -2.13 11.12
C ALA A 54 0.89 -2.32 11.80
N GLY A 55 -0.21 -2.03 11.09
CA GLY A 55 -1.56 -2.16 11.65
C GLY A 55 -1.99 -3.60 11.89
N VAL A 56 -1.78 -4.48 10.91
CA VAL A 56 -2.19 -5.89 11.02
C VAL A 56 -1.21 -6.70 11.88
N GLY A 57 0.07 -6.35 11.87
CA GLY A 57 1.11 -7.00 12.66
C GLY A 57 0.88 -6.93 14.18
N MET A 58 0.07 -5.99 14.65
CA MET A 58 -0.36 -5.92 16.06
C MET A 58 -1.43 -6.96 16.43
N LEU A 59 -2.11 -7.54 15.44
CA LEU A 59 -3.28 -8.41 15.62
C LEU A 59 -3.02 -9.86 15.24
N ALA A 60 -2.11 -10.10 14.30
CA ALA A 60 -1.73 -11.43 13.84
C ALA A 60 -0.27 -11.46 13.43
N GLN A 61 0.37 -12.62 13.59
CA GLN A 61 1.73 -12.85 13.10
C GLN A 61 1.74 -12.98 11.58
N ALA A 62 2.79 -12.47 10.94
CA ALA A 62 2.98 -12.63 9.50
C ALA A 62 3.00 -14.11 9.09
N ASP A 63 2.72 -14.37 7.81
CA ASP A 63 2.68 -15.72 7.22
C ASP A 63 1.61 -16.69 7.78
N THR A 64 0.63 -16.16 8.52
CA THR A 64 -0.54 -16.93 8.98
C THR A 64 -1.76 -16.65 8.09
N ASP A 65 -2.63 -17.63 7.86
CA ASP A 65 -3.91 -17.43 7.14
C ASP A 65 -4.75 -16.29 7.73
N ARG A 66 -4.69 -16.14 9.06
CA ARG A 66 -5.37 -15.06 9.78
C ARG A 66 -4.83 -13.68 9.38
N TYR A 67 -3.53 -13.54 9.16
CA TYR A 67 -2.89 -12.29 8.76
C TYR A 67 -3.36 -11.85 7.39
N LEU A 68 -3.34 -12.78 6.43
CA LEU A 68 -3.87 -12.56 5.09
C LEU A 68 -5.35 -12.14 5.12
N ALA A 69 -6.18 -12.85 5.88
CA ALA A 69 -7.59 -12.53 6.01
C ALA A 69 -7.83 -11.12 6.59
N LEU A 70 -7.02 -10.70 7.55
CA LEU A 70 -7.09 -9.36 8.13
C LEU A 70 -6.65 -8.26 7.14
N ILE A 71 -5.61 -8.51 6.33
CA ILE A 71 -5.20 -7.55 5.28
C ILE A 71 -6.31 -7.41 4.22
N ILE A 72 -6.91 -8.51 3.77
CA ILE A 72 -8.01 -8.48 2.81
C ILE A 72 -9.21 -7.71 3.39
N LEU A 73 -9.55 -7.96 4.66
CA LEU A 73 -10.62 -7.23 5.33
C LEU A 73 -10.32 -5.73 5.45
N LEU A 74 -9.11 -5.38 5.91
CA LEU A 74 -8.68 -3.99 6.07
C LEU A 74 -8.73 -3.24 4.74
N THR A 75 -8.18 -3.83 3.68
CA THR A 75 -8.18 -3.22 2.34
C THR A 75 -9.58 -3.07 1.78
N ALA A 76 -10.48 -4.03 2.01
CA ALA A 76 -11.89 -3.92 1.65
C ALA A 76 -12.60 -2.78 2.42
N MET A 77 -12.38 -2.66 3.72
CA MET A 77 -12.93 -1.57 4.55
C MET A 77 -12.43 -0.20 4.09
N VAL A 78 -11.12 -0.08 3.81
CA VAL A 78 -10.51 1.16 3.30
C VAL A 78 -11.09 1.51 1.94
N GLY A 79 -11.26 0.55 1.03
CA GLY A 79 -11.91 0.77 -0.27
C GLY A 79 -13.35 1.25 -0.15
N ALA A 80 -14.15 0.63 0.71
CA ALA A 80 -15.52 1.07 0.99
C ALA A 80 -15.57 2.50 1.55
N LEU A 81 -14.67 2.82 2.48
CA LEU A 81 -14.55 4.17 3.03
C LEU A 81 -14.15 5.20 1.96
N GLN A 82 -13.21 4.86 1.07
CA GLN A 82 -12.80 5.73 -0.04
C GLN A 82 -13.95 5.99 -1.02
N ILE A 83 -14.75 4.98 -1.34
CA ILE A 83 -15.96 5.15 -2.17
C ILE A 83 -16.95 6.10 -1.47
N LEU A 84 -17.20 5.91 -0.17
CA LEU A 84 -18.08 6.77 0.61
C LEU A 84 -17.59 8.23 0.62
N MET A 85 -16.29 8.45 0.87
CA MET A 85 -15.67 9.77 0.83
C MET A 85 -15.74 10.41 -0.56
N GLY A 86 -15.58 9.60 -1.62
CA GLY A 86 -15.73 10.02 -3.01
C GLY A 86 -17.15 10.50 -3.33
N VAL A 87 -18.16 9.73 -2.92
CA VAL A 87 -19.59 10.11 -3.06
C VAL A 87 -19.90 11.39 -2.28
N ALA A 88 -19.37 11.51 -1.06
CA ALA A 88 -19.48 12.71 -0.23
C ALA A 88 -18.61 13.90 -0.72
N ARG A 89 -17.85 13.72 -1.81
CA ARG A 89 -16.96 14.73 -2.42
C ARG A 89 -15.94 15.32 -1.45
N LEU A 90 -15.43 14.52 -0.52
CA LEU A 90 -14.48 14.94 0.51
C LEU A 90 -13.04 15.11 0.00
N GLY A 91 -12.81 15.05 -1.32
CA GLY A 91 -11.48 15.25 -1.93
C GLY A 91 -10.86 16.61 -1.62
N PHE A 92 -11.67 17.62 -1.29
CA PHE A 92 -11.17 18.94 -0.90
C PHE A 92 -10.33 18.88 0.40
N LEU A 93 -10.55 17.90 1.27
CA LEU A 93 -9.77 17.73 2.50
C LEU A 93 -8.27 17.56 2.24
N VAL A 94 -7.91 16.94 1.11
CA VAL A 94 -6.51 16.72 0.72
C VAL A 94 -5.80 18.05 0.45
N SER A 95 -6.52 19.10 0.04
CA SER A 95 -5.92 20.42 -0.21
C SER A 95 -5.46 21.17 1.05
N PHE A 96 -5.89 20.73 2.24
CA PHE A 96 -5.41 21.28 3.52
C PHE A 96 -4.11 20.64 4.00
N LEU A 97 -3.66 19.55 3.37
CA LEU A 97 -2.40 18.92 3.73
C LEU A 97 -1.22 19.73 3.22
N ALA A 98 -0.43 20.26 4.14
CA ALA A 98 0.75 21.04 3.80
C ALA A 98 1.79 20.16 3.09
N ARG A 99 2.32 20.63 1.95
CA ARG A 99 3.36 19.93 1.18
C ARG A 99 4.57 19.49 2.05
N PRO A 100 5.07 20.30 3.00
CA PRO A 100 6.18 19.88 3.87
C PRO A 100 5.83 18.68 4.76
N VAL A 101 4.58 18.54 5.19
CA VAL A 101 4.12 17.40 6.01
C VAL A 101 4.15 16.11 5.19
N ILE A 102 3.63 16.16 3.96
CA ILE A 102 3.65 15.01 3.05
C ILE A 102 5.09 14.61 2.72
N ALA A 103 5.96 15.59 2.45
CA ALA A 103 7.37 15.34 2.15
C ALA A 103 8.11 14.74 3.35
N GLY A 104 7.90 15.27 4.56
CA GLY A 104 8.49 14.74 5.78
C GLY A 104 8.03 13.31 6.08
N PHE A 105 6.73 13.04 5.91
CA PHE A 105 6.18 11.70 6.08
C PHE A 105 6.77 10.70 5.08
N ALA A 106 6.84 11.05 3.80
CA ALA A 106 7.43 10.20 2.76
C ALA A 106 8.92 9.94 3.01
N ALA A 107 9.68 10.96 3.46
CA ALA A 107 11.09 10.80 3.79
C ALA A 107 11.31 9.85 4.97
N ALA A 108 10.52 9.98 6.03
CA ALA A 108 10.57 9.07 7.18
C ALA A 108 10.22 7.63 6.78
N ALA A 109 9.15 7.45 5.99
CA ALA A 109 8.76 6.13 5.49
C ALA A 109 9.86 5.50 4.63
N ALA A 110 10.54 6.28 3.77
CA ALA A 110 11.65 5.80 2.96
C ALA A 110 12.82 5.30 3.82
N ILE A 111 13.16 6.01 4.91
CA ILE A 111 14.19 5.58 5.85
C ILE A 111 13.78 4.26 6.52
N ILE A 112 12.55 4.17 7.04
CA ILE A 112 12.04 2.95 7.68
C ILE A 112 12.09 1.76 6.71
N ILE A 113 11.62 1.96 5.47
CA ILE A 113 11.63 0.91 4.45
C ILE A 113 13.08 0.46 4.18
N ALA A 114 14.01 1.40 3.99
CA ALA A 114 15.41 1.06 3.72
C ALA A 114 16.00 0.17 4.82
N PHE A 115 15.79 0.52 6.10
CA PHE A 115 16.25 -0.30 7.23
C PHE A 115 15.51 -1.65 7.31
N SER A 116 14.20 -1.68 7.07
CA SER A 116 13.41 -2.92 7.10
C SER A 116 13.85 -3.95 6.04
N GLN A 117 14.45 -3.48 4.94
CA GLN A 117 14.87 -4.34 3.83
C GLN A 117 16.37 -4.69 3.89
N LEU A 118 17.11 -4.22 4.90
CA LEU A 118 18.54 -4.54 5.01
C LEU A 118 18.78 -6.04 5.11
N GLY A 119 18.04 -6.77 5.95
CA GLY A 119 18.17 -8.23 6.07
C GLY A 119 18.03 -8.95 4.72
N ASN A 120 17.02 -8.56 3.93
CA ASN A 120 16.81 -9.06 2.58
C ASN A 120 17.98 -8.76 1.63
N LEU A 121 18.66 -7.62 1.80
CA LEU A 121 19.79 -7.20 0.97
C LEU A 121 21.08 -7.97 1.30
N ILE A 122 21.38 -8.15 2.58
CA ILE A 122 22.60 -8.84 3.04
C ILE A 122 22.41 -10.36 3.17
N GLY A 123 21.18 -10.86 3.01
CA GLY A 123 20.86 -12.29 3.03
C GLY A 123 20.88 -12.90 4.43
N VAL A 124 20.67 -12.10 5.47
CA VAL A 124 20.56 -12.58 6.85
C VAL A 124 19.24 -12.14 7.47
N GLU A 125 18.68 -12.98 8.35
CA GLU A 125 17.51 -12.62 9.15
C GLU A 125 17.95 -11.61 10.23
N LEU A 126 17.36 -10.41 10.19
CA LEU A 126 17.62 -9.27 11.07
C LEU A 126 16.36 -8.91 11.86
#